data_AF-A0A397P8S7-F1
#
_entry.id   AF-A0A397P8S7-F1
#
_cell.length_a   1.000
_cell.length_b   1.000
_cell.length_c   1.000
_cell.angle_alpha   90.00
_cell.angle_beta   90.00
_cell.angle_gamma   90.00
#
_symmetry.space_group_name_H-M   'P 1'
#
loop_
_entity.id
_entity.type
_entity.pdbx_description
1 polymer ?
#
loop_
_entity_poly.entity_id
_entity_poly.type
_entity_poly.pdbx_seq_one_letter_code
_entity_poly.pdbx_strand_id
1 'polypeptide(L)' 'MPNIPKTGFLRVRHIIGDEKADPPIPPIIPVSRSTWYAGVKSGRYPRPVKHAGMTLWRAEDIRALIEEINRSEAA' A
#
# COMPACT_ATOMS: atom_id res chain seq x y z
N MET A 1 -9.02 12.27 -3.92
CA MET A 1 -8.48 11.37 -2.87
C MET A 1 -8.52 9.95 -3.40
N PRO A 2 -7.43 9.17 -3.32
CA PRO A 2 -7.45 7.76 -3.70
C PRO A 2 -8.47 7.01 -2.84
N ASN A 3 -9.44 6.37 -3.48
CA ASN A 3 -10.48 5.61 -2.79
C ASN A 3 -9.91 4.23 -2.42
N ILE A 4 -9.68 4.01 -1.12
CA ILE A 4 -9.27 2.70 -0.60
C ILE A 4 -10.55 1.90 -0.31
N PRO A 5 -10.78 0.75 -0.99
CA PRO A 5 -11.89 -0.13 -0.68
C PRO A 5 -11.90 -0.53 0.80
N LYS A 6 -13.08 -0.75 1.37
CA LYS A 6 -13.19 -1.23 2.77
C LYS A 6 -12.56 -2.60 2.96
N THR A 7 -12.65 -3.46 1.94
CA THR A 7 -12.13 -4.83 1.92
C THR A 7 -11.58 -5.16 0.54
N GLY A 8 -10.73 -6.19 0.46
CA GLY A 8 -10.23 -6.73 -0.80
C GLY A 8 -8.71 -6.64 -0.93
N PHE A 9 -8.21 -6.67 -2.18
CA PHE A 9 -6.77 -6.76 -2.44
C PHE A 9 -6.26 -5.62 -3.32
N LEU A 10 -5.13 -5.07 -2.92
CA LEU A 10 -4.36 -4.06 -3.64
C LEU A 10 -3.07 -4.67 -4.20
N ARG A 11 -2.64 -4.16 -5.35
CA ARG A 11 -1.32 -4.42 -5.92
C ARG A 11 -0.40 -3.28 -5.52
N VAL A 12 0.91 -3.50 -5.60
CA VAL A 12 1.91 -2.46 -5.30
C VAL A 12 1.62 -1.15 -6.06
N ARG A 13 1.21 -1.22 -7.34
CA ARG A 13 0.86 -0.03 -8.16
C ARG A 13 -0.33 0.77 -7.64
N HIS A 14 -1.27 0.13 -6.93
CA HIS A 14 -2.39 0.83 -6.29
C HIS A 14 -1.94 1.54 -5.01
N ILE A 15 -0.91 1.02 -4.35
CA ILE A 15 -0.40 1.56 -3.09
C ILE A 15 0.54 2.74 -3.36
N ILE A 16 1.53 2.54 -4.23
CA ILE A 16 2.56 3.54 -4.52
C ILE A 16 2.22 4.47 -5.69
N GLY A 17 1.07 4.25 -6.33
CA GLY A 17 0.67 4.95 -7.54
C GLY A 17 1.34 4.43 -8.81
N ASP A 18 0.79 4.86 -9.93
CA ASP A 18 1.31 4.62 -11.28
C ASP A 18 0.84 5.76 -12.21
N GLU A 19 1.70 6.76 -12.39
CA GLU A 19 1.42 7.90 -13.26
C GLU A 19 1.30 7.50 -14.74
N LYS A 20 1.90 6.36 -15.13
CA LYS A 20 1.91 5.87 -16.51
C LYS A 20 0.69 5.03 -16.86
N ALA A 21 -0.15 4.71 -15.88
CA ALA A 21 -1.40 4.01 -16.14
C ALA A 21 -2.41 4.94 -16.83
N ASP A 22 -3.37 4.36 -17.54
CA ASP A 22 -4.48 5.09 -18.15
C ASP A 22 -5.82 4.55 -17.61
N PRO A 23 -6.53 5.31 -16.75
CA PRO A 23 -6.14 6.61 -16.19
C PRO A 23 -4.99 6.50 -15.14
N PRO A 24 -4.26 7.60 -14.87
CA PRO A 24 -3.21 7.60 -13.85
C PRO A 24 -3.72 7.18 -12.48
N ILE A 25 -2.95 6.33 -11.80
CA ILE A 25 -3.31 5.81 -10.48
C ILE A 25 -2.62 6.68 -9.41
N PRO A 26 -3.36 7.50 -8.65
CA PRO A 26 -2.76 8.28 -7.57
C PRO A 26 -2.25 7.37 -6.45
N PRO A 27 -1.11 7.68 -5.84
CA PRO A 27 -0.58 6.92 -4.71
C PRO A 27 -1.47 7.04 -3.47
N ILE A 28 -1.62 5.93 -2.74
CA ILE A 28 -2.13 5.94 -1.37
C ILE A 28 -0.99 6.33 -0.41
N ILE A 29 0.18 5.72 -0.59
CA ILE A 29 1.41 6.00 0.16
C ILE A 29 2.48 6.37 -0.87
N PRO A 30 2.83 7.65 -1.04
CA PRO A 30 3.68 8.13 -2.13
C PRO A 30 5.17 7.83 -1.87
N VAL A 31 5.54 6.56 -1.92
CA VAL A 31 6.93 6.09 -1.79
C VAL A 31 7.35 5.32 -3.03
N SER A 32 8.66 5.23 -3.28
CA SER A 32 9.17 4.43 -4.38
C SER A 32 8.90 2.93 -4.15
N ARG A 33 8.89 2.16 -5.25
CA ARG A 33 8.73 0.69 -5.21
C ARG A 33 9.82 0.01 -4.36
N SER A 34 11.06 0.47 -4.45
CA SER A 34 12.18 -0.08 -3.67
C SER A 34 12.00 0.21 -2.18
N THR A 35 11.60 1.42 -1.82
CA THR A 35 11.29 1.79 -0.43
C THR A 35 10.15 0.94 0.12
N TRP A 36 9.10 0.69 -0.68
CA TRP A 36 8.00 -0.21 -0.30
C TRP A 36 8.51 -1.61 0.04
N TYR A 37 9.26 -2.26 -0.87
CA TYR A 37 9.75 -3.61 -0.61
C TYR A 37 10.79 -3.69 0.52
N ALA A 38 11.63 -2.67 0.68
CA ALA A 38 12.56 -2.58 1.81
C ALA A 38 11.80 -2.49 3.15
N GLY A 39 10.75 -1.67 3.21
CA GLY A 39 9.89 -1.56 4.39
C GLY A 39 9.11 -2.84 4.69
N VAL A 40 8.64 -3.55 3.66
CA VAL A 40 8.04 -4.89 3.84
C VAL A 40 9.07 -5.88 4.42
N LYS A 41 10.31 -5.87 3.92
CA LYS A 41 11.38 -6.74 4.41
C LYS A 41 11.77 -6.41 5.86
N SER A 42 11.81 -5.14 6.23
CA SER A 42 12.14 -4.69 7.59
C SER A 42 10.97 -4.75 8.57
N GLY A 43 9.77 -5.12 8.11
CA GLY A 43 8.56 -5.18 8.94
C GLY A 43 7.86 -3.84 9.20
N ARG A 44 8.28 -2.76 8.52
CA ARG A 44 7.64 -1.44 8.59
C ARG A 44 6.30 -1.39 7.85
N TYR A 45 6.16 -2.17 6.78
CA TYR A 45 4.93 -2.22 5.98
C TYR A 45 4.29 -3.62 6.04
N PRO A 46 2.96 -3.72 5.83
CA PRO A 46 2.25 -4.98 5.86
C PRO A 46 2.86 -6.03 4.93
N ARG A 47 2.88 -7.28 5.40
CA ARG A 47 3.38 -8.41 4.61
C ARG A 47 2.41 -8.70 3.45
N PRO A 48 2.94 -9.02 2.25
CA PRO A 48 2.08 -9.37 1.13
C PRO A 48 1.46 -10.74 1.30
N VAL A 49 0.25 -10.88 0.75
CA VAL A 49 -0.42 -12.16 0.48
C VAL A 49 0.02 -12.65 -0.91
N LYS A 50 0.48 -13.90 -0.99
CA LYS A 50 0.80 -14.57 -2.25
C LYS A 50 -0.38 -15.41 -2.71
N HIS A 51 -0.83 -15.18 -3.95
CA HIS A 51 -1.92 -15.97 -4.53
C HIS A 51 -1.69 -16.14 -6.03
N ALA A 52 -1.61 -17.39 -6.51
CA ALA A 52 -1.42 -17.74 -7.93
C ALA A 52 -0.28 -16.93 -8.61
N GLY A 53 0.88 -16.80 -7.95
CA GLY A 53 2.03 -16.03 -8.44
C GLY A 53 1.91 -14.50 -8.31
N MET A 54 0.75 -13.98 -7.89
CA MET A 54 0.54 -12.56 -7.63
C MET A 54 0.95 -12.18 -6.22
N THR A 55 1.37 -10.93 -6.07
CA THR A 55 1.68 -10.31 -4.77
C THR A 55 0.61 -9.27 -4.49
N LEU A 56 -0.15 -9.50 -3.43
CA LEU A 56 -1.33 -8.74 -3.04
C LEU A 56 -1.14 -8.19 -1.62
N TRP A 57 -1.82 -7.09 -1.30
CA TRP A 57 -1.96 -6.58 0.06
C TRP A 57 -3.42 -6.41 0.37
N ARG A 58 -3.83 -6.70 1.61
CA ARG A 58 -5.21 -6.47 2.04
C ARG A 58 -5.46 -4.97 2.14
N ALA A 59 -6.60 -4.50 1.66
CA ALA A 59 -6.96 -3.09 1.77
C ALA A 59 -7.06 -2.66 3.25
N GLU A 60 -7.51 -3.57 4.11
CA GLU A 60 -7.63 -3.44 5.55
C GLU A 60 -6.28 -3.18 6.22
N ASP A 61 -5.24 -3.93 5.84
CA ASP A 61 -3.89 -3.77 6.40
C ASP A 61 -3.28 -2.42 6.00
N ILE A 62 -3.54 -1.95 4.77
CA ILE A 62 -3.10 -0.64 4.30
C ILE A 62 -3.82 0.48 5.06
N ARG A 63 -5.12 0.33 5.33
CA ARG A 63 -5.86 1.29 6.17
C ARG A 63 -5.32 1.31 7.60
N ALA A 64 -5.08 0.15 8.20
CA ALA A 64 -4.51 0.06 9.54
C ALA A 64 -3.15 0.74 9.64
N LEU A 65 -2.28 0.58 8.63
CA LEU A 65 -1.00 1.28 8.57
C LEU A 65 -1.17 2.80 8.53
N ILE A 66 -2.11 3.32 7.74
CA ILE A 66 -2.37 4.77 7.66
C ILE A 66 -2.83 5.31 9.02
N GLU A 67 -3.72 4.59 9.69
CA GLU A 67 -4.19 4.96 11.04
C GLU A 67 -3.07 4.90 12.09
N GLU A 68 -2.16 3.92 11.99
CA GLU A 68 -0.98 3.82 12.85
C GLU A 68 -0.01 5.00 12.63
N ILE A 69 0.26 5.36 11.38
CA ILE A 69 1.10 6.52 11.03
C ILE A 69 0.49 7.80 11.59
N ASN A 70 -0.82 8.03 11.35
CA ASN A 70 -1.52 9.22 11.84
C ASN A 70 -1.50 9.32 13.38
N ARG A 71 -1.58 8.17 14.08
CA ARG A 71 -1.49 8.14 15.55
C ARG A 71 -0.08 8.43 16.06
N SER A 72 0.94 8.00 15.32
CA SER A 72 2.35 8.18 15.68
C SER A 72 2.81 9.64 15.55
N GLU A 73 2.16 10.44 14.70
CA GLU A 73 2.38 11.91 14.62
C GLU A 73 1.66 12.68 15.74
N ALA A 74 0.76 12.04 16.50
CA ALA A 74 0.00 12.68 17.59
C ALA A 74 0.63 12.46 18.98
N ALA A 75 1.86 11.95 19.06
CA ALA A 75 2.65 11.73 20.27
C ALA A 75 3.90 12.62 20.28
#